data_AF-A0A934XSQ1-F1
#
_entry.id   AF-A0A934XSQ1-F1
#
_cell.length_a   1.000
_cell.length_b   1.000
_cell.length_c   1.000
_cell.angle_alpha   90.00
_cell.angle_beta   90.00
_cell.angle_gamma   90.00
#
_symmetry.space_group_name_H-M   'P 1'
#
loop_
_entity.id
_entity.type
_entity.pdbx_description
1 polymer ?
#
loop_
_entity_poly.entity_id
_entity_poly.type
_entity_poly.pdbx_seq_one_letter_code
_entity_poly.pdbx_strand_id
1 'polypeptide(L)'
;MERVAPYKLLHVIFRQSVSPEQLLTFGEVESVDEIEATLRVPRGRTSEYAARLLAAFQVDDVTIQEPPVEAIISQIFQEQAALTAAPA
;
A
#
# COMPACT_ATOMS: atom_id res chain seq x y z
N MET A 1 21.55 -11.23 4.26
CA MET A 1 20.20 -11.54 3.75
C MET A 1 19.38 -10.27 3.85
N GLU A 2 19.27 -9.55 2.74
CA GLU A 2 18.55 -8.27 2.66
C GLU A 2 17.05 -8.55 2.82
N ARG A 3 16.48 -8.19 3.99
CA ARG A 3 15.07 -8.42 4.31
C ARG A 3 14.25 -7.31 3.62
N VAL A 4 13.75 -7.59 2.42
CA VAL A 4 12.92 -6.64 1.68
C VAL A 4 11.46 -6.81 2.06
N ALA A 5 10.74 -5.70 2.26
CA ALA A 5 9.31 -5.74 2.52
C ALA A 5 8.55 -6.43 1.36
N PRO A 6 7.56 -7.30 1.64
CA PRO A 6 6.80 -7.99 0.60
C PRO A 6 5.82 -7.06 -0.15
N TYR A 7 5.71 -5.81 0.26
CA TYR A 7 4.83 -4.80 -0.30
C TYR A 7 5.58 -3.48 -0.53
N LYS A 8 5.00 -2.63 -1.38
CA LYS A 8 5.43 -1.27 -1.67
C LYS A 8 4.27 -0.32 -1.38
N LEU A 9 4.61 0.93 -1.12
CA LEU A 9 3.63 2.00 -1.01
C LEU A 9 3.54 2.68 -2.37
N LEU A 10 2.34 2.73 -2.92
CA LEU A 10 2.04 3.37 -4.18
C LEU A 10 1.37 4.70 -3.86
N HIS A 11 2.15 5.76 -3.96
CA HIS A 11 1.67 7.10 -3.78
C HIS A 11 1.19 7.64 -5.12
N VAL A 12 -0.05 8.11 -5.17
CA VAL A 12 -0.72 8.53 -6.39
C VAL A 12 -1.31 9.91 -6.18
N ILE A 13 -0.98 10.84 -7.08
CA ILE A 13 -1.55 12.17 -7.12
C ILE A 13 -2.58 12.19 -8.25
N PHE A 14 -3.82 12.52 -7.92
CA PHE A 14 -4.95 12.62 -8.83
C PHE A 14 -5.13 14.05 -9.31
N ARG A 15 -5.64 14.22 -10.53
CA ARG A 15 -6.01 15.53 -11.08
C ARG A 15 -7.30 16.10 -10.52
N GLN A 16 -8.09 15.26 -9.87
CA GLN A 16 -9.41 15.58 -9.35
C GLN A 16 -9.64 14.87 -8.03
N SER A 17 -10.65 15.32 -7.30
CA SER A 17 -10.97 14.73 -6.01
C SER A 17 -11.36 13.26 -6.14
N VAL A 18 -10.76 12.40 -5.31
CA VAL A 18 -10.97 10.95 -5.34
C VAL A 18 -11.56 10.47 -4.02
N SER A 19 -12.49 9.53 -4.09
CA SER A 19 -13.08 8.95 -2.88
C SER A 19 -12.31 7.70 -2.44
N PRO A 20 -12.02 7.52 -1.13
CA PRO A 20 -11.38 6.33 -0.57
C PRO A 20 -12.06 5.04 -1.04
N GLU A 21 -13.39 5.06 -1.09
CA GLU A 21 -14.22 3.91 -1.43
C GLU A 21 -13.90 3.35 -2.82
N GLN A 22 -13.57 4.25 -3.76
CA GLN A 22 -13.17 3.83 -5.09
C GLN A 22 -11.74 3.28 -5.10
N LEU A 23 -10.85 3.75 -4.23
CA LEU A 23 -9.48 3.27 -4.12
C LEU A 23 -9.36 1.90 -3.45
N LEU A 24 -10.30 1.56 -2.56
CA LEU A 24 -10.37 0.24 -1.91
C LEU A 24 -10.48 -0.93 -2.91
N THR A 25 -10.97 -0.69 -4.14
CA THR A 25 -11.00 -1.75 -5.18
C THR A 25 -9.65 -1.96 -5.87
N PHE A 26 -8.72 -1.02 -5.73
CA PHE A 26 -7.36 -1.06 -6.29
C PHE A 26 -6.30 -1.48 -5.28
N GLY A 27 -6.61 -1.59 -3.99
CA GLY A 27 -5.63 -2.02 -3.00
C GLY A 27 -6.02 -1.68 -1.58
N GLU A 28 -5.10 -1.91 -0.64
CA GLU A 28 -5.25 -1.46 0.74
C GLU A 28 -4.90 0.04 0.79
N VAL A 29 -5.89 0.88 1.03
CA VAL A 29 -5.68 2.33 1.16
C VAL A 29 -5.07 2.58 2.53
N GLU A 30 -3.82 3.06 2.55
CA GLU A 30 -3.13 3.42 3.78
C GLU A 30 -3.55 4.82 4.23
N SER A 31 -3.58 5.76 3.29
CA SER A 31 -4.08 7.13 3.47
C SER A 31 -4.72 7.62 2.19
N VAL A 32 -5.74 8.46 2.33
CA VAL A 32 -6.32 9.22 1.22
C VAL A 32 -6.61 10.64 1.68
N ASP A 33 -6.26 11.56 0.81
CA ASP A 33 -6.47 12.99 0.88
C ASP A 33 -7.27 13.42 -0.36
N GLU A 34 -7.58 14.71 -0.46
CA GLU A 34 -8.50 15.23 -1.47
C GLU A 34 -8.10 14.83 -2.90
N ILE A 35 -6.83 14.98 -3.24
CA ILE A 35 -6.25 14.65 -4.56
C ILE A 35 -5.05 13.72 -4.46
N GLU A 36 -4.75 13.17 -3.29
CA GLU A 36 -3.54 12.39 -3.05
C GLU A 36 -3.94 11.11 -2.33
N ALA A 37 -3.37 9.96 -2.70
CA ALA A 37 -3.61 8.74 -1.97
C ALA A 37 -2.39 7.83 -1.94
N THR A 38 -2.23 7.14 -0.82
CA THR A 38 -1.21 6.12 -0.62
C THR A 38 -1.88 4.76 -0.52
N LEU A 39 -1.57 3.88 -1.47
CA LEU A 39 -2.06 2.49 -1.51
C LEU A 39 -0.93 1.52 -1.25
N ARG A 40 -1.14 0.59 -0.34
CA ARG A 40 -0.24 -0.53 -0.12
C ARG A 40 -0.52 -1.62 -1.14
N VAL A 41 0.50 -1.94 -1.94
CA VAL A 41 0.39 -2.93 -3.01
C VAL A 41 1.53 -3.96 -2.91
N PRO A 42 1.26 -5.25 -3.19
CA PRO A 42 2.30 -6.26 -3.18
C PRO A 42 3.36 -5.97 -4.25
N ARG A 43 4.64 -6.12 -3.91
CA ARG A 43 5.77 -5.75 -4.77
C ARG A 43 5.71 -6.42 -6.15
N GLY A 44 5.17 -7.64 -6.22
CA GLY A 44 5.01 -8.38 -7.48
C GLY A 44 3.89 -7.87 -8.40
N ARG A 45 2.99 -7.01 -7.92
CA ARG A 45 1.87 -6.46 -8.70
C ARG A 45 1.83 -4.94 -8.73
N THR A 46 2.81 -4.24 -8.17
CA THR A 46 2.86 -2.77 -8.15
C THR A 46 2.60 -2.14 -9.51
N SER A 47 3.26 -2.64 -10.58
CA SER A 47 3.06 -2.11 -11.94
C SER A 47 1.64 -2.35 -12.48
N GLU A 48 1.01 -3.47 -12.14
CA GLU A 48 -0.36 -3.78 -12.55
C GLU A 48 -1.36 -2.81 -11.90
N TYR A 49 -1.21 -2.58 -10.60
CA TYR A 49 -2.05 -1.63 -9.86
C TYR A 49 -1.87 -0.20 -10.36
N ALA A 50 -0.63 0.24 -10.58
CA ALA A 50 -0.35 1.54 -11.17
C ALA A 50 -1.02 1.70 -12.54
N ALA A 51 -0.88 0.71 -13.44
CA ALA A 51 -1.53 0.76 -14.75
C ALA A 51 -3.07 0.80 -14.65
N ARG A 52 -3.67 0.03 -13.73
CA ARG A 52 -5.13 0.06 -13.51
C ARG A 52 -5.60 1.40 -12.96
N LEU A 53 -4.84 2.03 -12.06
CA LEU A 53 -5.14 3.35 -11.52
C LEU A 53 -5.04 4.43 -12.60
N LEU A 54 -3.97 4.42 -13.40
CA LEU A 54 -3.80 5.32 -14.55
C LEU A 54 -4.92 5.16 -15.59
N ALA A 55 -5.47 3.95 -15.74
CA ALA A 55 -6.55 3.67 -16.68
C ALA A 55 -7.94 4.03 -16.13
N ALA A 56 -8.16 3.89 -14.83
CA ALA A 56 -9.46 4.11 -14.19
C ALA A 56 -9.66 5.57 -13.74
N PHE A 57 -8.59 6.26 -13.35
CA PHE A 57 -8.63 7.64 -12.86
C PHE A 57 -7.70 8.54 -13.63
N GLN A 58 -8.00 9.84 -13.58
CA GLN A 58 -7.09 10.87 -14.05
C GLN A 58 -6.01 11.12 -13.00
N VAL A 59 -4.98 10.28 -13.04
CA VAL A 59 -3.80 10.41 -12.21
C VAL A 59 -2.84 11.41 -12.86
N ASP A 60 -2.29 12.33 -12.08
CA ASP A 60 -1.27 13.28 -12.49
C ASP A 60 0.14 12.70 -12.31
N ASP A 61 0.41 12.08 -11.16
CA ASP A 61 1.69 11.47 -10.85
C ASP A 61 1.52 10.15 -10.07
N VAL A 62 2.43 9.20 -10.30
CA VAL A 62 2.50 7.93 -9.55
C VAL A 62 3.93 7.72 -9.07
N THR A 63 4.10 7.71 -7.76
CA THR A 63 5.38 7.48 -7.11
C THR A 63 5.35 6.15 -6.33
N ILE A 64 6.31 5.26 -6.61
CA ILE A 64 6.47 4.00 -5.88
C ILE A 64 7.49 4.19 -4.77
N GLN A 65 7.05 4.08 -3.53
CA GLN A 65 7.86 4.22 -2.34
C GLN A 65 8.05 2.89 -1.61
N GLU A 66 9.14 2.79 -0.87
CA GLU A 66 9.38 1.68 0.04
C GLU A 66 8.72 1.97 1.37
N PRO A 67 8.10 0.96 2.02
CA PRO A 67 7.57 1.16 3.36
C PRO A 67 8.72 1.51 4.33
N PRO A 68 8.48 2.38 5.33
CA PRO A 68 9.49 2.74 6.30
C PRO A 68 9.93 1.50 7.09
N VAL A 69 11.18 1.49 7.53
CA VAL A 69 11.77 0.37 8.29
C VAL A 69 10.96 0.02 9.54
N GLU A 70 10.31 1.02 10.15
CA GLU A 70 9.44 0.89 11.34
C GLU A 70 8.23 -0.02 11.09
N ALA A 71 7.62 0.07 9.89
CA ALA A 71 6.51 -0.80 9.48
C ALA A 71 6.98 -2.25 9.25
N ILE A 72 8.21 -2.43 8.77
CA ILE A 72 8.82 -3.75 8.57
C ILE A 72 9.04 -4.46 9.93
N ILE A 73 9.44 -3.72 10.97
CA ILE A 73 9.67 -4.27 12.31
C ILE A 73 8.35 -4.75 12.95
N SER A 74 7.26 -3.99 12.81
CA SER A 74 5.95 -4.38 13.37
C SER A 74 5.41 -5.69 12.78
N GLN A 75 5.60 -5.93 11.48
CA GLN A 75 5.14 -7.17 10.84
C GLN A 75 5.92 -8.40 11.34
N ILE A 76 7.22 -8.26 11.61
CA ILE A 76 8.04 -9.33 12.20
C ILE A 76 7.59 -9.64 13.63
N PHE A 77 7.20 -8.61 14.39
CA PHE A 77 6.73 -8.79 15.77
C PHE A 77 5.38 -9.51 15.85
N GLN A 78 4.48 -9.28 14.88
CA GLN A 78 3.19 -9.98 14.83
C GLN A 78 3.29 -11.45 14.39
N GLU A 79 4.26 -11.81 13.54
CA GLU A 79 4.46 -13.21 13.14
C GLU A 79 4.98 -14.09 14.30
N GLN A 80 5.61 -13.50 15.33
CA GLN A 80 6.06 -14.24 16.52
C GLN A 80 4.99 -14.36 17.62
N ALA A 81 3.95 -13.52 17.62
CA ALA A 81 2.92 -13.52 18.66
C ALA A 81 1.84 -14.61 18.48
N ALA A 82 1.65 -15.12 17.27
CA ALA A 82 0.62 -16.13 16.97
C ALA A 82 0.97 -17.55 17.48
N LEU A 83 2.20 -17.80 17.95
CA LEU A 83 2.64 -19.10 18.47
C LEU A 83 2.59 -19.22 20.01
N THR A 84 2.10 -18.20 20.75
CA THR A 84 2.07 -18.24 22.23
C THR A 84 0.68 -18.03 22.85
N ALA A 85 -0.34 -17.64 22.09
CA ALA A 85 -1.69 -17.46 22.64
C ALA A 85 -2.55 -18.73 22.52
N ALA A 86 -2.21 -19.77 23.26
CA ALA A 86 -3.15 -20.82 23.66
C ALA A 86 -3.23 -20.82 25.20
N PRO A 87 -4.28 -20.24 25.81
CA PRO A 87 -4.48 -20.40 27.24
C PRO A 87 -5.10 -21.78 27.52
N ALA A 88 -4.51 -22.49 28.48
CA ALA A 88 -5.04 -23.66 29.16
C ALA A 88 -6.09 -23.27 30.22
#